data_AF-A0AAV6ZFH6-F1
#
_entry.id   AF-A0AAV6ZFH6-F1
#
_cell.length_a   1.000
_cell.length_b   1.000
_cell.length_c   1.000
_cell.angle_alpha   90.00
_cell.angle_beta   90.00
_cell.angle_gamma   90.00
#
_symmetry.space_group_name_H-M   'P 1'
#
loop_
_entity.id
_entity.type
_entity.pdbx_description
1 polymer ?
#
loop_
_entity_poly.entity_id
_entity_poly.type
_entity_poly.pdbx_seq_one_letter_code
_entity_poly.pdbx_strand_id
1 'polypeptide(L)'
;MSPPGTRDFVACNHLRSYKYYTESILKPDAFVGFPTSAYNSFKSGSGFPCPSGGCPLMGHFADQYRGTTNQKFYLNTGDLSSFGRWRYKVTVTVVGSLNTQGFFHVSLFGPNGNTRQYQIFNGYINTGSSYTQYIDVELDVGALSRVKFIWNNNIINPLFPTLGASTITVQYGKDGRTYRFCGSGTVREEILQTLNPC
;
A
#
# COMPACT_ATOMS: atom_id res chain seq x y z
N MET A 1 25.17 37.48 -6.33
CA MET A 1 26.24 37.29 -5.33
C MET A 1 25.66 36.58 -4.14
N SER A 2 25.98 35.30 -3.97
CA SER A 2 25.61 34.51 -2.78
C SER A 2 26.65 34.77 -1.68
N PRO A 3 26.28 34.86 -0.39
CA PRO A 3 27.27 35.09 0.66
C PRO A 3 28.15 33.83 0.85
N PRO A 4 29.45 34.00 1.19
CA PRO A 4 30.33 32.86 1.46
C PRO A 4 30.08 32.34 2.87
N GLY A 5 29.66 31.06 3.00
CA GLY A 5 29.66 30.37 4.29
C GLY A 5 28.53 29.39 4.58
N THR A 6 27.45 29.35 3.80
CA THR A 6 26.42 28.33 3.98
C THR A 6 26.71 27.14 3.10
N ARG A 7 27.32 26.09 3.66
CA ARG A 7 27.13 24.74 3.13
C ARG A 7 25.63 24.53 3.04
N ASP A 8 25.09 24.20 1.86
CA ASP A 8 23.69 23.81 1.70
C ASP A 8 23.42 22.58 2.57
N PHE A 9 23.02 22.80 3.81
CA PHE A 9 22.70 21.75 4.74
C PHE A 9 21.33 21.24 4.33
N VAL A 10 21.27 20.00 3.83
CA VAL A 10 20.01 19.31 3.55
C VAL A 10 19.34 18.97 4.90
N ALA A 11 18.84 20.01 5.59
CA ALA A 11 18.10 19.90 6.83
C ALA A 11 16.77 19.18 6.63
N CYS A 12 16.33 18.99 5.39
CA CYS A 12 15.03 18.40 5.06
C CYS A 12 14.77 17.09 5.81
N ASN A 13 15.76 16.17 5.85
CA ASN A 13 15.63 14.89 6.56
C ASN A 13 15.64 15.05 8.09
N HIS A 14 16.54 15.88 8.63
CA HIS A 14 16.61 16.14 10.07
C HIS A 14 15.28 16.73 10.60
N LEU A 15 14.70 17.65 9.83
CA LEU A 15 13.46 18.32 10.17
C LEU A 15 12.20 17.45 9.96
N ARG A 16 12.31 16.22 9.44
CA ARG A 16 11.15 15.33 9.29
C ARG A 16 10.66 14.77 10.62
N SER A 17 11.54 14.56 11.59
CA SER A 17 11.21 13.91 12.87
C SER A 17 10.07 14.62 13.62
N TYR A 18 10.22 15.93 13.89
CA TYR A 18 9.20 16.70 14.60
C TYR A 18 7.95 16.94 13.72
N LYS A 19 8.09 16.97 12.39
CA LYS A 19 6.93 17.07 11.48
C LYS A 19 6.05 15.83 11.58
N TYR A 20 6.66 14.65 11.57
CA TYR A 20 5.92 13.39 11.79
C TYR A 20 5.33 13.32 13.18
N TYR A 21 6.10 13.71 14.21
CA TYR A 21 5.59 13.77 15.58
C TYR A 21 4.37 14.69 15.68
N THR A 22 4.44 15.89 15.10
CA THR A 22 3.34 16.86 15.13
C THR A 22 2.09 16.30 14.46
N GLU A 23 2.21 15.66 13.29
CA GLU A 23 1.06 15.04 12.63
C GLU A 23 0.52 13.82 13.40
N SER A 24 1.37 13.06 14.08
CA SER A 24 0.95 11.88 14.86
C SER A 24 -0.01 12.22 16.01
N ILE A 25 0.02 13.46 16.51
CA ILE A 25 -0.93 13.95 17.52
C ILE A 25 -2.36 13.93 16.95
N LEU A 26 -2.51 14.31 15.67
CA LEU A 26 -3.80 14.47 15.00
C LEU A 26 -4.23 13.19 14.27
N LYS A 27 -3.28 12.36 13.83
CA LYS A 27 -3.52 11.13 13.05
C LYS A 27 -2.76 9.93 13.63
N PRO A 28 -3.06 9.50 14.86
CA PRO A 28 -2.37 8.38 15.52
C PRO A 28 -2.29 7.11 14.63
N ASP A 29 -3.42 6.77 14.01
CA ASP A 29 -3.61 5.52 13.27
C ASP A 29 -2.89 5.47 11.92
N ALA A 30 -2.30 6.58 11.49
CA ALA A 30 -1.58 6.71 10.23
C ALA A 30 -0.07 6.44 10.37
N PHE A 31 0.41 6.11 11.57
CA PHE A 31 1.84 5.92 11.85
C PHE A 31 2.13 4.60 12.58
N VAL A 32 1.47 3.52 12.16
CA VAL A 32 1.64 2.19 12.73
C VAL A 32 3.04 1.64 12.41
N GLY A 33 3.83 1.34 13.44
CA GLY A 33 5.18 0.79 13.30
C GLY A 33 5.20 -0.74 13.32
N PHE A 34 5.65 -1.37 12.23
CA PHE A 34 5.68 -2.82 12.10
C PHE A 34 7.01 -3.41 12.63
N PRO A 35 6.98 -4.39 13.56
CA PRO A 35 8.18 -4.96 14.15
C PRO A 35 8.93 -5.83 13.14
N THR A 36 10.15 -5.45 12.76
CA THR A 36 11.04 -6.28 11.94
C THR A 36 12.50 -5.88 12.12
N SER A 37 13.43 -6.73 11.68
CA SER A 37 14.86 -6.54 11.89
C SER A 37 15.50 -5.50 10.97
N ALA A 38 14.93 -5.30 9.77
CA ALA A 38 15.48 -4.43 8.74
C ALA A 38 14.40 -3.87 7.79
N TYR A 39 14.67 -2.69 7.22
CA TYR A 39 13.76 -2.04 6.28
C TYR A 39 13.52 -2.85 5.00
N ASN A 40 14.52 -3.58 4.50
CA ASN A 40 14.33 -4.45 3.34
C ASN A 40 13.38 -5.62 3.65
N SER A 41 13.42 -6.17 4.86
CA SER A 41 12.47 -7.18 5.33
C SER A 41 11.06 -6.60 5.47
N PHE A 42 10.94 -5.37 5.97
CA PHE A 42 9.65 -4.65 6.01
C PHE A 42 9.03 -4.50 4.62
N LYS A 43 9.85 -4.09 3.63
CA LYS A 43 9.39 -3.95 2.23
C LYS A 43 8.89 -5.27 1.63
N SER A 44 9.47 -6.41 2.00
CA SER A 44 9.00 -7.73 1.57
C SER A 44 7.82 -8.29 2.39
N GLY A 45 7.36 -7.56 3.42
CA GLY A 45 6.19 -7.91 4.22
C GLY A 45 6.48 -8.48 5.60
N SER A 46 7.75 -8.55 6.02
CA SER A 46 8.09 -8.98 7.38
C SER A 46 7.49 -8.01 8.41
N GLY A 47 6.89 -8.56 9.47
CA GLY A 47 6.21 -7.80 10.51
C GLY A 47 4.78 -7.39 10.17
N PHE A 48 4.23 -7.85 9.03
CA PHE A 48 2.85 -7.61 8.61
C PHE A 48 1.98 -8.90 8.71
N PRO A 49 0.71 -8.81 9.14
CA PRO A 49 0.10 -7.65 9.81
C PRO A 49 0.69 -7.48 11.22
N CYS A 50 0.16 -6.53 11.99
CA CYS A 50 0.52 -6.42 13.40
C CYS A 50 0.28 -7.74 14.15
N PRO A 51 1.16 -8.11 15.10
CA PRO A 51 0.96 -9.28 15.94
C PRO A 51 -0.24 -9.09 16.87
N SER A 52 -0.64 -10.14 17.59
CA SER A 52 -1.78 -10.10 18.53
C SER A 52 -1.64 -9.03 19.63
N GLY A 53 -0.41 -8.71 20.04
CA GLY A 53 -0.10 -7.61 20.96
C GLY A 53 -0.22 -6.20 20.37
N GLY A 54 -0.60 -6.09 19.09
CA GLY A 54 -0.65 -4.85 18.33
C GLY A 54 0.72 -4.35 17.88
N CYS A 55 0.71 -3.22 17.19
CA CYS A 55 1.90 -2.46 16.84
C CYS A 55 1.93 -1.14 17.62
N PRO A 56 3.12 -0.59 17.94
CA PRO A 56 3.21 0.76 18.45
C PRO A 56 2.80 1.78 17.38
N LEU A 57 2.30 2.93 17.84
CA LEU A 57 2.12 4.12 17.02
C LEU A 57 3.39 4.98 17.12
N MET A 58 4.00 5.33 16.00
CA MET A 58 5.13 6.25 16.01
C MET A 58 4.64 7.66 16.38
N GLY A 59 5.29 8.28 17.37
CA GLY A 59 5.05 9.68 17.75
C GLY A 59 4.36 9.82 19.10
N HIS A 60 3.33 10.66 19.18
CA HIS A 60 2.74 11.12 20.44
C HIS A 60 2.22 9.98 21.33
N PHE A 61 1.62 8.95 20.72
CA PHE A 61 0.97 7.84 21.42
C PHE A 61 1.84 6.56 21.47
N ALA A 62 3.15 6.68 21.28
CA ALA A 62 4.07 5.54 21.33
C ALA A 62 4.13 4.88 22.72
N ASP A 63 3.88 5.66 23.78
CA ASP A 63 3.84 5.25 25.18
C ASP A 63 2.67 4.30 25.51
N GLN A 64 1.66 4.23 24.65
CA GLN A 64 0.53 3.30 24.80
C GLN A 64 0.91 1.85 24.47
N TYR A 65 2.03 1.61 23.78
CA TYR A 65 2.48 0.27 23.43
C TYR A 65 2.94 -0.50 24.68
N ARG A 66 2.35 -1.68 24.89
CA ARG A 66 2.65 -2.55 26.05
C ARG A 66 3.56 -3.74 25.71
N GLY A 67 4.10 -3.79 24.48
CA GLY A 67 5.01 -4.85 24.06
C GLY A 67 6.44 -4.65 24.53
N THR A 68 7.37 -5.42 23.96
CA THR A 68 8.78 -5.43 24.39
C THR A 68 9.51 -4.15 24.02
N THR A 69 10.38 -3.67 24.91
CA THR A 69 11.29 -2.54 24.67
C THR A 69 12.51 -2.98 23.83
N ASN A 70 13.29 -2.03 23.31
CA ASN A 70 14.49 -2.27 22.47
C ASN A 70 14.25 -3.02 21.14
N GLN A 71 13.04 -2.92 20.58
CA GLN A 71 12.71 -3.46 19.25
C GLN A 71 12.83 -2.38 18.17
N LYS A 72 13.11 -2.81 16.93
CA LYS A 72 13.06 -1.94 15.75
C LYS A 72 11.68 -2.04 15.10
N PHE A 73 11.12 -0.88 14.79
CA PHE A 73 9.85 -0.77 14.08
C PHE A 73 10.07 0.01 12.78
N TYR A 74 9.36 -0.39 11.73
CA TYR A 74 9.45 0.23 10.42
C TYR A 74 8.06 0.60 9.91
N LEU A 75 7.97 1.75 9.25
CA LEU A 75 6.79 2.22 8.53
C LEU A 75 7.23 3.14 7.38
N ASN A 76 6.32 3.40 6.45
CA ASN A 76 6.51 4.40 5.41
C ASN A 76 5.66 5.63 5.68
N THR A 77 6.12 6.78 5.22
CA THR A 77 5.42 8.07 5.32
C THR A 77 5.31 8.72 3.95
N GLY A 78 4.45 9.73 3.84
CA GLY A 78 4.38 10.59 2.68
C GLY A 78 5.62 11.44 2.45
N ASP A 79 5.85 11.79 1.19
CA ASP A 79 6.90 12.71 0.75
C ASP A 79 6.51 14.18 1.00
N LEU A 80 5.24 14.53 0.84
CA LEU A 80 4.68 15.86 1.06
C LEU A 80 3.75 15.92 2.29
N SER A 81 3.27 17.12 2.63
CA SER A 81 2.34 17.36 3.75
C SER A 81 1.17 16.37 3.74
N SER A 82 0.75 15.89 4.92
CA SER A 82 -0.03 14.65 5.12
C SER A 82 0.84 13.39 4.98
N PHE A 83 1.72 13.20 5.96
CA PHE A 83 2.70 12.12 6.02
C PHE A 83 2.10 10.78 6.42
N GLY A 84 0.96 10.76 7.11
CA GLY A 84 0.34 9.53 7.59
C GLY A 84 0.03 8.55 6.47
N ARG A 85 0.24 7.25 6.71
CA ARG A 85 -0.02 6.17 5.76
C ARG A 85 -0.69 4.97 6.41
N TRP A 86 -1.60 4.34 5.67
CA TRP A 86 -2.26 3.10 6.06
C TRP A 86 -1.74 1.95 5.20
N ARG A 87 -1.12 0.95 5.83
CA ARG A 87 -0.48 -0.16 5.11
C ARG A 87 -1.48 -1.29 4.86
N TYR A 88 -1.53 -1.78 3.63
CA TYR A 88 -2.33 -2.93 3.21
C TYR A 88 -1.48 -3.94 2.46
N LYS A 89 -1.83 -5.23 2.59
CA LYS A 89 -1.36 -6.29 1.69
C LYS A 89 -2.47 -6.56 0.68
N VAL A 90 -2.15 -6.43 -0.60
CA VAL A 90 -3.08 -6.69 -1.70
C VAL A 90 -2.58 -7.89 -2.49
N THR A 91 -3.42 -8.90 -2.61
CA THR A 91 -3.17 -10.11 -3.42
C THR A 91 -4.21 -10.17 -4.53
N VAL A 92 -3.75 -10.18 -5.78
CA VAL A 92 -4.60 -10.20 -6.99
C VAL A 92 -4.39 -11.52 -7.72
N THR A 93 -5.45 -12.30 -7.88
CA THR A 93 -5.49 -13.44 -8.80
C THR A 93 -6.04 -12.96 -10.13
N VAL A 94 -5.26 -13.13 -11.19
CA VAL A 94 -5.62 -12.63 -12.53
C VAL A 94 -6.17 -13.75 -13.43
N VAL A 95 -7.04 -13.37 -14.35
CA VAL A 95 -7.55 -14.21 -15.43
C VAL A 95 -7.48 -13.39 -16.72
N GLY A 96 -7.03 -14.01 -17.80
CA GLY A 96 -6.87 -13.36 -19.09
C GLY A 96 -7.00 -14.34 -20.25
N SER A 97 -7.15 -13.79 -21.46
CA SER A 97 -7.24 -14.57 -22.70
C SER A 97 -5.92 -15.25 -23.09
N LEU A 98 -4.79 -14.64 -22.70
CA LEU A 98 -3.44 -15.19 -22.85
C LEU A 98 -2.51 -14.58 -21.78
N ASN A 99 -1.34 -15.20 -21.61
CA ASN A 99 -0.25 -14.61 -20.82
C ASN A 99 0.29 -13.38 -21.55
N THR A 100 0.56 -12.30 -20.83
CA THR A 100 0.89 -11.01 -21.44
C THR A 100 1.93 -10.23 -20.65
N GLN A 101 2.76 -9.45 -21.34
CA GLN A 101 3.66 -8.50 -20.70
C GLN A 101 2.91 -7.22 -20.37
N GLY A 102 2.95 -6.78 -19.12
CA GLY A 102 2.26 -5.55 -18.72
C GLY A 102 2.33 -5.27 -17.23
N PHE A 103 1.45 -4.41 -16.79
CA PHE A 103 1.33 -4.06 -15.38
C PHE A 103 -0.13 -3.85 -15.02
N PHE A 104 -0.43 -3.94 -13.74
CA PHE A 104 -1.76 -3.62 -13.24
C PHE A 104 -1.73 -2.91 -11.91
N HIS A 105 -2.78 -2.13 -11.71
CA HIS A 105 -3.00 -1.33 -10.52
C HIS A 105 -4.30 -1.71 -9.84
N VAL A 106 -4.35 -1.44 -8.53
CA VAL A 106 -5.54 -1.57 -7.71
C VAL A 106 -5.82 -0.26 -6.99
N SER A 107 -7.09 0.10 -6.86
CA SER A 107 -7.57 1.18 -6.00
C SER A 107 -8.64 0.66 -5.03
N LEU A 108 -8.59 1.16 -3.79
CA LEU A 108 -9.46 0.73 -2.70
C LEU A 108 -10.57 1.77 -2.47
N PHE A 109 -11.79 1.32 -2.20
CA PHE A 109 -12.94 2.20 -1.97
C PHE A 109 -13.67 1.81 -0.70
N GLY A 110 -14.00 2.81 0.12
CA GLY A 110 -14.82 2.66 1.32
C GLY A 110 -15.61 3.93 1.62
N PRO A 111 -16.28 4.00 2.78
CA PRO A 111 -17.14 5.12 3.13
C PRO A 111 -16.38 6.45 3.27
N ASN A 112 -15.09 6.40 3.61
CA ASN A 112 -14.29 7.61 3.83
C ASN A 112 -13.64 8.15 2.55
N GLY A 113 -13.84 7.48 1.42
CA GLY A 113 -13.28 7.87 0.12
C GLY A 113 -12.61 6.71 -0.60
N ASN A 114 -11.65 7.04 -1.46
CA ASN A 114 -10.91 6.07 -2.24
C ASN A 114 -9.43 6.43 -2.36
N THR A 115 -8.60 5.43 -2.57
CA THR A 115 -7.18 5.63 -2.82
C THR A 115 -6.93 6.01 -4.28
N ARG A 116 -5.75 6.53 -4.57
CA ARG A 116 -5.17 6.46 -5.92
C ARG A 116 -4.95 5.01 -6.38
N GLN A 117 -4.52 4.86 -7.63
CA GLN A 117 -4.15 3.56 -8.19
C GLN A 117 -2.73 3.18 -7.74
N TYR A 118 -2.58 1.99 -7.16
CA TYR A 118 -1.31 1.44 -6.71
C TYR A 118 -0.87 0.28 -7.58
N GLN A 119 0.36 0.33 -8.11
CA GLN A 119 0.91 -0.74 -8.95
C GLN A 119 1.15 -1.98 -8.09
N ILE A 120 0.49 -3.07 -8.43
CA ILE A 120 0.65 -4.34 -7.71
C ILE A 120 1.74 -5.18 -8.37
N PHE A 121 1.79 -5.18 -9.70
CA PHE A 121 2.76 -5.95 -10.46
C PHE A 121 3.09 -5.25 -11.78
N ASN A 122 4.32 -5.46 -12.26
CA ASN A 122 4.82 -5.07 -13.58
C ASN A 122 5.79 -6.15 -14.05
N GLY A 123 5.52 -6.77 -15.19
CA GLY A 123 6.31 -7.86 -15.75
C GLY A 123 5.47 -8.79 -16.61
N TYR A 124 5.87 -10.06 -16.66
CA TYR A 124 5.14 -11.09 -17.40
C TYR A 124 3.99 -11.64 -16.55
N ILE A 125 2.76 -11.42 -17.01
CA ILE A 125 1.53 -11.76 -16.31
C ILE A 125 1.03 -13.11 -16.83
N ASN A 126 0.99 -14.10 -15.94
CA ASN A 126 0.49 -15.43 -16.22
C ASN A 126 -0.97 -15.54 -15.77
N THR A 127 -1.86 -15.93 -16.68
CA THR A 127 -3.28 -16.17 -16.37
C THR A 127 -3.41 -17.26 -15.30
N GLY A 128 -4.32 -17.09 -14.34
CA GLY A 128 -4.49 -17.98 -13.19
C GLY A 128 -3.49 -17.78 -12.06
N SER A 129 -2.47 -16.92 -12.21
CA SER A 129 -1.49 -16.66 -11.15
C SER A 129 -1.94 -15.59 -10.17
N SER A 130 -1.36 -15.62 -8.96
CA SER A 130 -1.59 -14.62 -7.92
C SER A 130 -0.35 -13.75 -7.69
N TYR A 131 -0.56 -12.46 -7.54
CA TYR A 131 0.49 -11.47 -7.33
C TYR A 131 0.21 -10.66 -6.08
N THR A 132 1.23 -10.42 -5.26
CA THR A 132 1.09 -9.73 -3.97
C THR A 132 1.96 -8.49 -3.91
N GLN A 133 1.41 -7.41 -3.36
CA GLN A 133 2.14 -6.19 -3.04
C GLN A 133 1.69 -5.61 -1.70
N TYR A 134 2.63 -4.98 -0.98
CA TYR A 134 2.34 -4.16 0.18
C TYR A 134 2.30 -2.69 -0.23
N ILE A 135 1.18 -2.03 0.04
CA ILE A 135 0.93 -0.65 -0.36
C ILE A 135 0.71 0.21 0.89
N ASP A 136 1.20 1.45 0.84
CA ASP A 136 1.01 2.45 1.89
C ASP A 136 0.14 3.58 1.31
N VAL A 137 -1.13 3.62 1.74
CA VAL A 137 -2.15 4.50 1.17
C VAL A 137 -2.28 5.79 1.97
N GLU A 138 -2.66 6.86 1.29
CA GLU A 138 -2.70 8.24 1.78
C GLU A 138 -3.88 8.56 2.71
N LEU A 139 -4.88 7.68 2.76
CA LEU A 139 -6.16 7.89 3.43
C LEU A 139 -6.66 6.60 4.06
N ASP A 140 -7.20 6.69 5.28
CA ASP A 140 -8.05 5.64 5.82
C ASP A 140 -9.38 5.59 5.09
N VAL A 141 -9.52 4.67 4.14
CA VAL A 141 -10.76 4.48 3.38
C VAL A 141 -11.89 3.85 4.20
N GLY A 142 -11.63 3.42 5.43
CA GLY A 142 -12.59 2.74 6.30
C GLY A 142 -12.83 1.29 5.86
N ALA A 143 -14.04 0.78 6.13
CA ALA A 143 -14.42 -0.57 5.71
C ALA A 143 -14.48 -0.67 4.18
N LEU A 144 -13.72 -1.59 3.59
CA LEU A 144 -13.63 -1.72 2.15
C LEU A 144 -14.96 -2.24 1.59
N SER A 145 -15.52 -1.48 0.64
CA SER A 145 -16.81 -1.75 -0.01
C SER A 145 -16.66 -2.33 -1.41
N ARG A 146 -15.61 -1.94 -2.13
CA ARG A 146 -15.25 -2.42 -3.48
C ARG A 146 -13.79 -2.10 -3.77
N VAL A 147 -13.28 -2.74 -4.82
CA VAL A 147 -11.96 -2.41 -5.37
C VAL A 147 -12.07 -2.25 -6.88
N LYS A 148 -11.15 -1.50 -7.48
CA LYS A 148 -11.02 -1.42 -8.94
C LYS A 148 -9.66 -1.91 -9.39
N PHE A 149 -9.69 -2.73 -10.42
CA PHE A 149 -8.53 -3.25 -11.14
C PHE A 149 -8.43 -2.55 -12.49
N ILE A 150 -7.22 -2.19 -12.89
CA ILE A 150 -6.91 -1.69 -14.23
C ILE A 150 -5.55 -2.21 -14.63
N TRP A 151 -5.41 -2.54 -15.91
CA TRP A 151 -4.18 -3.06 -16.46
C TRP A 151 -3.86 -2.37 -17.78
N ASN A 152 -2.58 -2.41 -18.14
CA ASN A 152 -2.10 -1.98 -19.44
C ASN A 152 -0.94 -2.88 -19.87
N ASN A 153 -0.70 -2.96 -21.17
CA ASN A 153 0.49 -3.57 -21.73
C ASN A 153 1.53 -2.49 -22.05
N ASN A 154 2.81 -2.86 -21.98
CA ASN A 154 3.90 -1.97 -22.41
C ASN A 154 4.36 -2.28 -23.85
N ILE A 155 3.63 -3.15 -24.54
CA ILE A 155 4.00 -3.70 -25.84
C ILE A 155 2.73 -3.79 -26.68
N ILE A 156 2.75 -3.14 -27.85
CA ILE A 156 1.67 -3.27 -28.85
C ILE A 156 1.49 -4.74 -29.17
N ASN A 157 0.37 -5.32 -28.71
CA ASN A 157 0.04 -6.72 -28.94
C ASN A 157 -1.14 -6.81 -29.94
N PRO A 158 -0.90 -7.26 -31.19
CA PRO A 158 -1.94 -7.34 -32.22
C PRO A 158 -3.04 -8.36 -31.91
N LEU A 159 -2.87 -9.20 -30.89
CA LEU A 159 -3.88 -10.16 -30.43
C LEU A 159 -4.93 -9.53 -29.50
N PHE A 160 -4.77 -8.25 -29.14
CA PHE A 160 -5.67 -7.51 -28.25
C PHE A 160 -6.06 -8.32 -27.00
N PRO A 161 -5.08 -8.72 -26.16
CA PRO A 161 -5.34 -9.51 -24.96
C PRO A 161 -6.34 -8.81 -24.04
N THR A 162 -7.10 -9.60 -23.30
CA THR A 162 -7.94 -9.12 -22.20
C THR A 162 -7.42 -9.69 -20.90
N LEU A 163 -7.50 -8.90 -19.83
CA LEU A 163 -7.08 -9.29 -18.48
C LEU A 163 -8.11 -8.77 -17.49
N GLY A 164 -8.36 -9.53 -16.44
CA GLY A 164 -9.17 -9.13 -15.30
C GLY A 164 -8.60 -9.73 -14.03
N ALA A 165 -9.09 -9.24 -12.89
CA ALA A 165 -8.89 -9.87 -11.60
C ALA A 165 -10.10 -10.76 -11.30
N SER A 166 -9.86 -12.06 -11.11
CA SER A 166 -10.90 -12.99 -10.65
C SER A 166 -11.14 -12.83 -9.16
N THR A 167 -10.08 -12.60 -8.38
CA THR A 167 -10.16 -12.32 -6.94
C THR A 167 -9.13 -11.28 -6.55
N ILE A 168 -9.53 -10.37 -5.66
CA ILE A 168 -8.63 -9.46 -4.96
C ILE A 168 -8.87 -9.64 -3.45
N THR A 169 -7.82 -10.00 -2.74
CA THR A 169 -7.82 -10.07 -1.28
C THR A 169 -7.02 -8.90 -0.74
N VAL A 170 -7.59 -8.16 0.20
CA VAL A 170 -6.96 -7.02 0.84
C VAL A 170 -6.92 -7.24 2.35
N GLN A 171 -5.74 -7.26 2.94
CA GLN A 171 -5.54 -7.36 4.38
C GLN A 171 -5.06 -6.02 4.92
N TYR A 172 -5.68 -5.51 5.98
CA TYR A 172 -5.27 -4.29 6.66
C TYR A 172 -4.16 -4.58 7.68
N GLY A 173 -3.13 -3.73 7.72
CA GLY A 173 -1.95 -4.00 8.53
C GLY A 173 -2.15 -3.87 10.03
N LYS A 174 -3.00 -2.94 10.49
CA LYS A 174 -3.13 -2.62 11.92
C LYS A 174 -3.82 -3.75 12.71
N ASP A 175 -4.89 -4.31 12.16
CA ASP A 175 -5.75 -5.29 12.84
C ASP A 175 -5.76 -6.67 12.15
N GLY A 176 -5.11 -6.81 10.99
CA GLY A 176 -5.07 -8.05 10.21
C GLY A 176 -6.39 -8.39 9.51
N ARG A 177 -7.42 -7.53 9.59
CA ARG A 177 -8.72 -7.74 8.97
C ARG A 177 -8.58 -7.90 7.46
N THR A 178 -9.26 -8.90 6.92
CA THR A 178 -9.18 -9.27 5.51
C THR A 178 -10.52 -9.07 4.82
N TYR A 179 -10.46 -8.54 3.60
CA TYR A 179 -11.58 -8.36 2.69
C TYR A 179 -11.29 -9.14 1.42
N ARG A 180 -12.32 -9.77 0.85
CA ARG A 180 -12.22 -10.49 -0.40
C ARG A 180 -13.24 -9.93 -1.39
N PHE A 181 -12.79 -9.76 -2.63
CA PHE A 181 -13.58 -9.21 -3.72
C PHE A 181 -13.46 -10.10 -4.94
N CYS A 182 -14.57 -10.32 -5.64
CA CYS A 182 -14.63 -11.16 -6.82
C CYS A 182 -14.98 -10.32 -8.05
N GLY A 183 -14.29 -10.61 -9.15
CA GLY A 183 -14.56 -10.04 -10.46
C GLY A 183 -15.04 -11.13 -11.42
N SER A 184 -15.90 -10.75 -12.35
CA SER A 184 -16.33 -11.61 -13.45
C SER A 184 -15.68 -11.16 -14.76
N GLY A 185 -15.25 -12.13 -15.56
CA GLY A 185 -14.74 -11.89 -16.90
C GLY A 185 -13.39 -11.16 -16.95
N THR A 186 -13.11 -10.56 -18.10
CA THR A 186 -11.87 -9.86 -18.42
C THR A 186 -12.20 -8.53 -19.09
N VAL A 187 -11.28 -7.58 -19.06
CA VAL A 187 -11.43 -6.26 -19.69
C VAL A 187 -10.26 -5.97 -20.62
N ARG A 188 -10.47 -5.07 -21.59
CA ARG A 188 -9.37 -4.52 -22.40
C ARG A 188 -8.45 -3.64 -21.54
N GLU A 189 -7.28 -3.33 -22.09
CA GLU A 189 -6.36 -2.34 -21.49
C GLU A 189 -7.09 -1.02 -21.16
N GLU A 190 -6.64 -0.36 -20.10
CA GLU A 190 -7.16 0.93 -19.64
C GLU A 190 -8.63 0.95 -19.20
N ILE A 191 -9.33 -0.19 -19.26
CA ILE A 191 -10.70 -0.31 -18.76
C ILE A 191 -10.68 -0.72 -17.29
N LEU A 192 -11.39 0.05 -16.45
CA LEU A 192 -11.55 -0.25 -15.03
C LEU A 192 -12.54 -1.40 -14.82
N GLN A 193 -12.07 -2.50 -14.23
CA GLN A 193 -12.91 -3.57 -13.70
C GLN A 193 -13.23 -3.28 -12.23
N THR A 194 -14.52 -3.21 -11.87
CA THR A 194 -14.95 -3.08 -10.48
C THR A 194 -15.23 -4.47 -9.91
N LEU A 195 -14.69 -4.77 -8.73
CA LEU A 195 -14.94 -6.01 -8.00
C LEU A 195 -15.70 -5.71 -6.70
N ASN A 196 -16.69 -6.54 -6.41
CA ASN A 196 -17.57 -6.43 -5.25
C ASN A 196 -17.28 -7.55 -4.23
N PRO A 197 -17.72 -7.40 -2.97
CA PRO A 197 -17.46 -8.38 -1.91
C PRO A 197 -17.92 -9.80 -2.24
N CYS A 198 -17.12 -10.77 -1.82
CA CYS A 198 -17.32 -12.22 -1.79
C CYS A 198 -16.31 -12.81 -0.77
#